data_AF-A0AAE1QIW6-F1
#
_entry.id   AF-A0AAE1QIW6-F1
#
_cell.length_a   1.000
_cell.length_b   1.000
_cell.length_c   1.000
_cell.angle_alpha   90.00
_cell.angle_beta   90.00
_cell.angle_gamma   90.00
#
_symmetry.space_group_name_H-M   'P 1'
#
loop_
_entity.id
_entity.type
_entity.pdbx_description
1 polymer ?
#
loop_
_entity_poly.entity_id
_entity_poly.type
_entity_poly.pdbx_seq_one_letter_code
_entity_poly.pdbx_strand_id
1 'polypeptide(L)'
;MLWLTTTKQLIATPVVAGNIEGVKLVFLDINITNCAAAFLPHDDIKETFDELSCKVGVIGPVREFMDYVDQTWLQSPVWKTENWSVFGRSIRTNNDVEGWHHKLNRRAKKGNLPFYLLISLLYSEANEIPNQVQLVKEGKLKRYQRKQVRKLQGRLMKQWEDYNEKKITTGQLLKKCSGIYAPV
;
A
#
# COMPACT_ATOMS: atom_id res chain seq x y z
N MET A 1 0.53 20.70 17.02
CA MET A 1 -0.91 20.52 16.74
C MET A 1 -1.26 21.39 15.53
N LEU A 2 -0.86 21.00 14.30
CA LEU A 2 -1.17 21.72 13.04
C LEU A 2 -0.67 20.99 11.75
N TRP A 3 -0.67 19.65 11.70
CA TRP A 3 -0.16 18.90 10.52
C TRP A 3 -1.19 17.99 9.83
N LEU A 4 -2.48 18.08 10.17
CA LEU A 4 -3.52 17.20 9.58
C LEU A 4 -4.40 17.86 8.51
N THR A 5 -4.07 19.06 8.03
CA THR A 5 -4.93 19.79 7.07
C THR A 5 -4.34 19.99 5.68
N THR A 6 -3.09 19.62 5.41
CA THR A 6 -2.41 20.03 4.15
C THR A 6 -2.24 18.91 3.11
N THR A 7 -2.72 17.68 3.34
CA THR A 7 -2.60 16.59 2.34
C THR A 7 -3.76 16.53 1.34
N LYS A 8 -4.70 17.48 1.35
CA LYS A 8 -5.83 17.51 0.39
C LYS A 8 -5.73 18.55 -0.74
N GLN A 9 -4.65 19.33 -0.85
CA GLN A 9 -4.59 20.46 -1.81
C GLN A 9 -3.51 20.42 -2.90
N LEU A 10 -2.63 19.41 -2.95
CA LEU A 10 -1.56 19.35 -3.96
C LEU A 10 -1.91 18.45 -5.16
N ILE A 11 -3.05 18.74 -5.80
CA ILE A 11 -3.33 18.32 -7.18
C ILE A 11 -3.40 19.60 -8.04
N ALA A 12 -2.27 20.28 -8.23
CA ALA A 12 -2.11 21.30 -9.26
C ALA A 12 -0.64 21.65 -9.49
N THR A 13 -0.20 21.51 -10.74
CA THR A 13 0.88 22.24 -11.47
C THR A 13 2.36 21.79 -11.36
N PRO A 14 3.16 22.03 -12.43
CA PRO A 14 4.08 21.06 -13.02
C PRO A 14 5.58 21.31 -12.78
N VAL A 15 6.36 20.29 -13.14
CA VAL A 15 7.83 20.18 -13.29
C VAL A 15 8.52 21.47 -13.76
N VAL A 16 9.63 21.89 -13.11
CA VAL A 16 10.94 22.28 -13.69
C VAL A 16 12.01 22.47 -12.58
N ALA A 17 13.24 22.07 -12.92
CA ALA A 17 14.57 22.40 -12.35
C ALA A 17 15.06 21.62 -11.12
N GLY A 18 16.13 20.86 -11.38
CA GLY A 18 16.86 20.11 -10.38
C GLY A 18 17.74 20.96 -9.47
N ASN A 19 17.95 20.46 -8.27
CA ASN A 19 19.26 20.48 -7.64
C ASN A 19 19.29 19.39 -6.55
N ILE A 20 20.48 18.89 -6.29
CA ILE A 20 20.75 17.63 -5.61
C ILE A 20 20.63 17.82 -4.09
N GLU A 21 19.39 17.90 -3.58
CA GLU A 21 19.07 17.83 -2.14
C GLU A 21 17.71 17.13 -1.96
N GLY A 22 17.69 15.80 -1.88
CA GLY A 22 16.41 15.08 -1.93
C GLY A 22 16.44 13.61 -1.55
N VAL A 23 17.24 13.19 -0.57
CA VAL A 23 17.09 11.83 0.04
C VAL A 23 15.96 11.82 1.09
N LYS A 24 15.14 12.87 1.15
CA LYS A 24 13.88 12.87 1.89
C LYS A 24 12.76 12.56 0.90
N LEU A 25 12.06 11.45 1.16
CA LEU A 25 10.76 11.04 0.58
C LEU A 25 10.82 10.22 -0.72
N VAL A 26 11.19 8.94 -0.60
CA VAL A 26 10.73 7.88 -1.53
C VAL A 26 9.76 6.90 -0.82
N PHE A 27 9.33 7.22 0.40
CA PHE A 27 8.45 6.37 1.21
C PHE A 27 7.06 6.96 1.47
N LEU A 28 6.75 8.12 0.88
CA LEU A 28 5.43 8.73 0.97
C LEU A 28 4.90 8.95 -0.45
N ASP A 29 3.65 8.51 -0.64
CA ASP A 29 2.78 8.78 -1.78
C ASP A 29 2.90 7.89 -3.01
N ILE A 30 2.88 6.57 -2.82
CA ILE A 30 2.04 5.76 -3.71
C ILE A 30 0.79 5.36 -2.94
N ASN A 31 -0.29 6.06 -3.26
CA ASN A 31 -1.65 5.56 -3.19
C ASN A 31 -1.72 4.20 -3.92
N ILE A 32 -1.22 3.12 -3.29
CA ILE A 32 -1.51 1.73 -3.69
C ILE A 32 -3.04 1.51 -3.67
N THR A 33 -3.77 2.37 -2.96
CA THR A 33 -5.23 2.48 -2.96
C THR A 33 -5.85 2.86 -4.31
N ASN A 34 -5.11 3.40 -5.28
CA ASN A 34 -5.70 3.89 -6.55
C ASN A 34 -5.58 2.94 -7.74
N CYS A 35 -4.76 1.88 -7.65
CA CYS A 35 -4.78 0.83 -8.65
C CYS A 35 -5.73 -0.26 -8.17
N ALA A 36 -6.88 -0.39 -8.83
CA ALA A 36 -7.82 -1.48 -8.57
C ALA A 36 -7.13 -2.87 -8.62
N ALA A 37 -6.02 -2.97 -9.36
CA ALA A 37 -5.13 -4.13 -9.41
C ALA A 37 -4.58 -4.60 -8.05
N ALA A 38 -4.37 -3.72 -7.06
CA ALA A 38 -3.89 -4.13 -5.74
C ALA A 38 -4.86 -5.08 -5.02
N PHE A 39 -6.14 -5.05 -5.39
CA PHE A 39 -7.18 -5.92 -4.86
C PHE A 39 -7.24 -7.29 -5.54
N LEU A 40 -6.33 -7.59 -6.47
CA LEU A 40 -6.23 -8.88 -7.17
C LEU A 40 -5.08 -9.72 -6.60
N PRO A 41 -5.15 -11.06 -6.73
CA PRO A 41 -4.00 -11.92 -6.50
C PRO A 41 -2.82 -11.49 -7.36
N HIS A 42 -1.62 -11.58 -6.81
CA HIS A 42 -0.39 -11.16 -7.47
C HIS A 42 -0.17 -11.78 -8.85
N ASP A 43 -0.63 -13.02 -9.06
CA ASP A 43 -0.57 -13.73 -10.34
C ASP A 43 -1.47 -13.09 -11.41
N ASP A 44 -2.64 -12.62 -11.03
CA ASP A 44 -3.65 -12.08 -11.97
C ASP A 44 -3.40 -10.59 -12.30
N ILE A 45 -2.53 -9.91 -11.54
CA ILE A 45 -2.27 -8.47 -11.69
C ILE A 45 -1.69 -8.13 -13.05
N LYS A 46 -0.72 -8.91 -13.54
CA LYS A 46 -0.03 -8.58 -14.80
C LYS A 46 -0.94 -8.80 -16.00
N GLU A 47 -1.62 -9.94 -16.05
CA GLU A 47 -2.59 -10.26 -17.12
C GLU A 47 -3.70 -9.20 -17.20
N THR A 48 -4.26 -8.83 -16.05
CA THR A 48 -5.35 -7.84 -16.01
C THR A 48 -4.89 -6.43 -16.37
N PHE A 49 -3.65 -6.07 -16.02
CA PHE A 49 -3.05 -4.81 -16.43
C PHE A 49 -2.79 -4.76 -17.94
N ASP A 50 -2.30 -5.85 -18.53
CA ASP A 50 -2.04 -5.93 -19.97
C ASP A 50 -3.35 -5.88 -20.77
N GLU A 51 -4.40 -6.55 -20.29
CA GLU A 51 -5.75 -6.43 -20.86
C GLU A 51 -6.27 -4.99 -20.82
N LEU A 52 -6.10 -4.29 -19.69
CA LEU A 52 -6.53 -2.90 -19.54
C LEU A 52 -5.73 -1.98 -20.48
N SER A 53 -4.41 -2.19 -20.56
CA SER A 53 -3.53 -1.45 -21.45
C SER A 53 -3.94 -1.60 -22.91
N CYS A 54 -4.33 -2.81 -23.32
CA CYS A 54 -4.83 -3.08 -24.68
C CYS A 54 -6.18 -2.38 -24.95
N LYS A 55 -7.07 -2.27 -23.96
CA LYS A 55 -8.41 -1.68 -24.09
C LYS A 55 -8.40 -0.15 -24.10
N VAL A 56 -7.46 0.47 -23.38
CA VAL A 56 -7.41 1.94 -23.20
C VAL A 56 -6.95 2.68 -24.46
N GLY A 57 -6.27 2.00 -25.39
CA GLY A 57 -5.87 2.58 -26.67
C GLY A 57 -4.87 3.74 -26.56
N VAL A 58 -4.49 4.33 -27.70
CA VAL A 58 -3.41 5.32 -27.84
C VAL A 58 -3.83 6.72 -27.38
N ILE A 59 -4.31 6.87 -26.15
CA ILE A 59 -4.58 8.17 -25.55
C ILE A 59 -3.29 8.61 -24.84
N GLY A 60 -2.53 9.52 -25.46
CA GLY A 60 -1.14 9.86 -25.09
C GLY A 60 -0.87 9.92 -23.58
N PRO A 61 -1.51 10.83 -22.82
CA PRO A 61 -1.26 10.98 -21.38
C PRO A 61 -1.59 9.73 -20.55
N VAL A 62 -2.57 8.93 -20.97
CA VAL A 62 -2.95 7.69 -20.28
C VAL A 62 -1.95 6.59 -20.58
N ARG A 63 -1.43 6.54 -21.82
CA ARG A 63 -0.37 5.60 -22.19
C ARG A 63 0.91 5.86 -21.41
N GLU A 64 1.34 7.12 -21.32
CA GLU A 64 2.52 7.50 -20.53
C GLU A 64 2.36 7.11 -19.06
N PHE A 65 1.17 7.27 -18.50
CA PHE A 65 0.87 6.82 -17.14
C PHE A 65 0.93 5.29 -17.01
N MET A 66 0.35 4.54 -17.94
CA MET A 66 0.39 3.07 -17.91
C MET A 66 1.82 2.55 -18.08
N ASP A 67 2.62 3.15 -18.96
CA ASP A 67 4.03 2.81 -19.16
C ASP A 67 4.85 3.07 -17.88
N TYR A 68 4.59 4.21 -17.20
CA TYR A 68 5.19 4.49 -15.89
C TYR A 68 4.79 3.46 -14.84
N VAL A 69 3.51 3.06 -14.78
CA VAL A 69 3.03 2.07 -13.81
C VAL A 69 3.67 0.71 -14.07
N ASP A 70 3.77 0.28 -15.33
CA ASP A 70 4.40 -0.99 -15.67
C ASP A 70 5.88 -1.03 -15.26
N GLN A 71 6.64 0.00 -15.63
CA GLN A 71 8.08 0.08 -15.31
C GLN A 71 8.34 0.21 -13.80
N THR A 72 7.52 0.99 -13.10
CA THR A 72 7.74 1.31 -11.68
C THR A 72 7.23 0.22 -10.74
N TRP A 73 6.08 -0.39 -11.05
CA TRP A 73 5.35 -1.27 -10.13
C TRP A 73 5.27 -2.73 -10.56
N LEU A 74 5.24 -3.02 -11.86
CA LEU A 74 5.12 -4.40 -12.37
C LEU A 74 6.48 -5.01 -12.69
N GLN A 75 7.40 -4.22 -13.24
CA GLN A 75 8.75 -4.66 -13.62
C GLN A 75 9.80 -4.36 -12.53
N SER A 76 9.37 -3.89 -11.35
CA SER A 76 10.29 -3.52 -10.28
C SER A 76 11.07 -4.73 -9.76
N PRO A 77 12.43 -4.70 -9.74
CA PRO A 77 13.21 -5.76 -9.13
C PRO A 77 13.13 -5.72 -7.60
N VAL A 78 12.75 -4.57 -7.02
CA VAL A 78 12.68 -4.34 -5.57
C VAL A 78 11.28 -4.60 -5.03
N TRP A 79 10.25 -4.14 -5.74
CA TRP A 79 8.85 -4.19 -5.28
C TRP A 79 8.02 -5.14 -6.13
N LYS A 80 8.20 -6.45 -5.90
CA LYS A 80 7.38 -7.49 -6.53
C LYS A 80 5.88 -7.31 -6.22
N THR A 81 5.02 -7.76 -7.12
CA THR A 81 3.55 -7.71 -7.00
C THR A 81 3.03 -8.36 -5.71
N GLU A 82 3.69 -9.43 -5.25
CA GLU A 82 3.43 -10.11 -3.96
C GLU A 82 3.52 -9.16 -2.75
N ASN A 83 4.41 -8.16 -2.81
CA ASN A 83 4.71 -7.27 -1.69
C ASN A 83 3.67 -6.17 -1.53
N TRP A 84 3.04 -5.73 -2.62
CA TRP A 84 2.10 -4.62 -2.62
C TRP A 84 0.64 -5.05 -2.85
N SER A 85 0.39 -6.28 -3.35
CA SER A 85 -0.98 -6.83 -3.40
C SER A 85 -1.58 -6.90 -2.01
N VAL A 86 -2.80 -6.36 -1.88
CA VAL A 86 -3.60 -6.41 -0.65
C VAL A 86 -4.58 -7.57 -0.64
N PHE A 87 -4.62 -8.40 -1.69
CA PHE A 87 -5.52 -9.54 -1.78
C PHE A 87 -5.37 -10.49 -0.60
N GLY A 88 -6.49 -10.84 0.04
CA GLY A 88 -6.50 -11.70 1.22
C GLY A 88 -5.86 -11.08 2.47
N ARG A 89 -5.38 -9.84 2.42
CA ARG A 89 -4.79 -9.13 3.56
C ARG A 89 -5.82 -8.22 4.21
N SER A 90 -5.69 -8.01 5.51
CA SER A 90 -6.47 -6.94 6.15
C SER A 90 -5.93 -5.58 5.69
N ILE A 91 -6.74 -4.79 4.99
CA ILE A 91 -6.30 -3.54 4.36
C ILE A 91 -5.83 -2.53 5.41
N ARG A 92 -4.51 -2.44 5.64
CA ARG A 92 -3.82 -1.49 6.53
C ARG A 92 -2.33 -1.28 6.24
N THR A 93 -1.81 -1.74 5.09
CA THR A 93 -0.37 -1.74 4.78
C THR A 93 0.30 -0.38 5.01
N ASN A 94 -0.32 0.72 4.55
CA ASN A 94 0.23 2.05 4.77
C ASN A 94 0.29 2.44 6.26
N ASN A 95 -0.82 2.27 7.00
CA ASN A 95 -0.87 2.63 8.42
C ASN A 95 0.07 1.79 9.30
N ASP A 96 0.38 0.57 8.88
CA ASP A 96 1.31 -0.31 9.59
C ASP A 96 2.76 0.13 9.36
N VAL A 97 3.11 0.53 8.14
CA VAL A 97 4.41 1.13 7.81
C VAL A 97 4.57 2.48 8.52
N GLU A 98 3.56 3.36 8.47
CA GLU A 98 3.57 4.63 9.19
C GLU A 98 3.71 4.42 10.71
N GLY A 99 2.97 3.45 11.27
CA GLY A 99 3.06 3.11 12.68
C GLY A 99 4.44 2.61 13.09
N TRP A 100 5.06 1.75 12.27
CA TRP A 100 6.43 1.28 12.48
C TRP A 100 7.43 2.44 12.41
N HIS A 101 7.31 3.31 11.40
CA HIS A 101 8.16 4.49 11.25
C HIS A 101 8.02 5.44 12.45
N HIS A 102 6.80 5.69 12.93
CA HIS A 102 6.57 6.47 14.14
C HIS A 102 7.19 5.83 15.39
N LYS A 103 7.11 4.50 15.54
CA LYS A 103 7.76 3.77 16.64
C LYS A 103 9.28 3.93 16.58
N LEU A 104 9.87 3.78 15.39
CA LEU A 104 11.31 3.93 15.18
C LEU A 104 11.77 5.35 15.49
N ASN A 105 11.07 6.37 14.98
CA ASN A 105 11.36 7.78 15.25
C ASN A 105 11.26 8.11 16.75
N ARG A 106 10.26 7.56 17.44
CA ARG A 106 10.12 7.71 18.90
C ARG A 106 11.29 7.07 19.66
N ARG A 107 11.79 5.92 19.20
CA ARG A 107 12.96 5.25 19.80
C ARG A 107 14.27 6.00 19.50
N ALA A 108 14.40 6.57 18.31
CA ALA A 108 15.58 7.35 17.90
C ALA A 108 15.73 8.67 18.68
N LYS A 109 14.63 9.27 19.14
CA LYS A 109 14.58 10.52 19.94
C LYS A 109 15.27 11.74 19.28
N LYS A 110 15.74 11.64 18.03
CA LYS A 110 16.46 12.66 17.25
C LYS A 110 16.14 12.50 15.76
N GLY A 111 16.07 13.61 15.02
CA GLY A 111 15.72 13.62 13.59
C GLY A 111 16.87 13.27 12.62
N ASN A 112 18.12 13.39 13.07
CA ASN A 112 19.32 13.09 12.28
C ASN A 112 20.16 12.04 13.02
N LEU A 113 19.83 10.77 12.78
CA LEU A 113 20.49 9.64 13.46
C LEU A 113 21.68 9.14 12.62
N PRO A 114 22.91 9.10 13.18
CA PRO A 114 24.05 8.44 12.54
C PRO A 114 23.74 7.00 12.12
N PHE A 115 24.29 6.57 10.99
CA PHE A 115 23.97 5.27 10.38
C PHE A 115 24.22 4.07 11.31
N TYR A 116 25.31 4.07 12.07
CA TYR A 116 25.61 2.99 13.02
C TYR A 116 24.57 2.87 14.15
N LEU A 117 24.01 4.01 14.60
CA LEU A 117 22.92 4.01 15.58
C LEU A 117 21.62 3.50 14.95
N LEU A 118 21.35 3.85 13.69
CA LEU A 118 20.20 3.33 12.97
C LEU A 118 20.25 1.80 12.88
N ILE A 119 21.39 1.23 12.50
CA ILE A 119 21.58 -0.23 12.46
C ILE A 119 21.28 -0.86 13.82
N SER A 120 21.80 -0.28 14.91
CA SER A 120 21.56 -0.81 16.26
C SER A 120 20.07 -0.80 16.66
N LEU A 121 19.34 0.25 16.28
CA LEU A 121 17.90 0.35 16.52
C LEU A 121 17.11 -0.66 15.69
N LEU A 122 17.47 -0.82 14.40
CA LEU A 122 16.83 -1.79 13.52
C LEU A 122 17.06 -3.23 14.02
N TYR A 123 18.27 -3.54 14.46
CA TYR A 123 18.60 -4.83 15.07
C TYR A 123 17.79 -5.09 16.34
N SER A 124 17.70 -4.11 17.23
CA SER A 124 16.86 -4.20 18.44
C SER A 124 15.38 -4.38 18.10
N GLU A 125 14.86 -3.68 17.09
CA GLU A 125 13.47 -3.84 16.64
C GLU A 125 13.22 -5.24 16.06
N ALA A 126 14.16 -5.78 15.28
CA ALA A 126 14.08 -7.13 14.73
C ALA A 126 14.04 -8.22 15.83
N ASN A 127 14.83 -8.05 16.89
CA ASN A 127 14.86 -8.96 18.04
C ASN A 127 13.55 -8.97 18.85
N GLU A 128 12.70 -7.95 18.73
CA GLU A 128 11.39 -7.90 19.39
C GLU A 128 10.27 -8.57 18.59
N ILE A 129 10.50 -8.92 17.32
CA ILE A 129 9.51 -9.57 16.46
C ILE A 129 9.04 -10.91 17.04
N PRO A 130 9.93 -11.82 17.50
CA PRO A 130 9.50 -13.10 18.06
C PRO A 130 8.56 -12.94 19.26
N ASN A 131 8.84 -11.98 20.15
CA ASN A 131 7.99 -11.67 21.30
C ASN A 131 6.60 -11.21 20.86
N GLN A 132 6.53 -10.30 19.87
CA GLN A 132 5.26 -9.83 19.33
C GLN A 132 4.45 -10.97 18.69
N VAL A 133 5.11 -11.83 17.91
CA VAL A 133 4.47 -13.01 17.29
C VAL A 133 3.92 -13.94 18.37
N GLN A 134 4.69 -14.20 19.44
CA GLN A 134 4.23 -15.03 20.54
C GLN A 134 3.02 -14.42 21.26
N LEU A 135 3.04 -13.12 21.54
CA LEU A 135 1.89 -12.43 22.16
C LEU A 135 0.63 -12.46 21.28
N VAL A 136 0.79 -12.40 19.96
CA VAL A 136 -0.33 -12.56 19.02
C VAL A 136 -0.85 -14.01 19.04
N LYS A 137 0.04 -15.00 19.00
CA LYS A 137 -0.32 -16.43 19.08
C LYS A 137 -1.09 -16.76 20.35
N GLU A 138 -0.67 -16.20 21.48
CA GLU A 138 -1.32 -16.37 22.78
C GLU A 138 -2.59 -15.52 22.94
N GLY A 139 -2.96 -14.71 21.95
CA GLY A 139 -4.12 -13.82 22.00
C GLY A 139 -3.98 -12.64 22.98
N LYS A 140 -2.80 -12.46 23.58
CA LYS A 140 -2.48 -11.38 24.54
C LYS A 140 -2.27 -10.04 23.84
N LEU A 141 -1.89 -10.06 22.57
CA LEU A 141 -1.80 -8.87 21.74
C LEU A 141 -2.93 -8.89 20.70
N LYS A 142 -3.98 -8.11 20.96
CA LYS A 142 -5.10 -7.93 20.03
C LYS A 142 -5.21 -6.47 19.63
N ARG A 143 -5.17 -6.21 18.33
CA ARG A 143 -5.36 -4.85 17.82
C ARG A 143 -6.82 -4.46 17.85
N TYR A 144 -7.10 -3.27 18.40
CA TYR A 144 -8.43 -2.69 18.32
C TYR A 144 -8.75 -2.29 16.87
N GLN A 145 -9.91 -2.73 16.38
CA GLN A 145 -10.45 -2.31 15.08
C GLN A 145 -11.82 -1.67 15.28
N ARG A 146 -12.01 -0.48 14.70
CA ARG A 146 -13.31 0.18 14.68
C ARG A 146 -14.35 -0.70 13.98
N LYS A 147 -15.57 -0.74 14.51
CA LYS A 147 -16.69 -1.56 14.00
C LYS A 147 -16.94 -1.35 12.50
N GLN A 148 -16.91 -0.10 12.04
CA GLN A 148 -17.09 0.24 10.62
C GLN A 148 -16.01 -0.40 9.73
N VAL A 149 -14.74 -0.31 10.13
CA VAL A 149 -13.65 -0.92 9.34
C VAL A 149 -13.76 -2.43 9.36
N ARG A 150 -14.10 -3.05 10.50
CA ARG A 150 -14.34 -4.50 10.56
C ARG A 150 -15.47 -4.93 9.62
N LYS A 151 -16.57 -4.17 9.54
CA LYS A 151 -17.68 -4.42 8.61
C LYS A 151 -17.23 -4.28 7.15
N LEU A 152 -16.46 -3.24 6.84
CA LEU A 152 -15.90 -3.01 5.50
C LEU A 152 -14.99 -4.17 5.06
N GLN A 153 -14.06 -4.56 5.92
CA GLN A 153 -13.13 -5.68 5.71
C GLN A 153 -13.88 -6.99 5.49
N GLY A 154 -14.90 -7.28 6.31
CA GLY A 154 -15.71 -8.49 6.15
C GLY A 154 -16.44 -8.54 4.80
N ARG A 155 -16.95 -7.40 4.30
CA ARG A 155 -17.56 -7.32 2.96
C ARG A 155 -16.55 -7.64 1.86
N LEU A 156 -15.32 -7.14 1.98
CA LEU A 156 -14.27 -7.37 0.99
C LEU A 156 -13.74 -8.80 1.03
N MET A 157 -13.46 -9.34 2.22
CA MET A 157 -13.02 -10.73 2.40
C MET A 157 -14.01 -11.70 1.73
N LYS A 158 -15.32 -11.47 1.89
CA LYS A 158 -16.34 -12.25 1.19
C LYS A 158 -16.20 -12.18 -0.34
N GLN A 159 -15.86 -11.02 -0.91
CA GLN A 159 -15.65 -10.92 -2.36
C GLN A 159 -14.40 -11.67 -2.81
N TRP A 160 -13.34 -11.66 -2.01
CA TRP A 160 -12.13 -12.43 -2.29
C TRP A 160 -12.37 -13.93 -2.17
N GLU A 161 -13.17 -14.38 -1.21
CA GLU A 161 -13.62 -15.78 -1.12
C GLU A 161 -14.40 -16.19 -2.36
N ASP A 162 -15.42 -15.39 -2.77
CA ASP A 162 -16.18 -15.65 -3.99
C ASP A 162 -15.28 -15.68 -5.25
N TYR A 163 -14.22 -14.86 -5.29
CA TYR A 163 -13.25 -14.84 -6.38
C TYR A 163 -12.36 -16.08 -6.40
N ASN A 164 -11.83 -16.49 -5.25
CA ASN A 164 -11.03 -17.71 -5.11
C ASN A 164 -11.82 -18.97 -5.50
N GLU A 165 -13.11 -18.99 -5.19
CA GLU A 165 -14.03 -20.07 -5.59
C GLU A 165 -14.49 -19.97 -7.06
N LYS A 166 -13.96 -19.01 -7.82
CA LYS A 166 -14.30 -18.75 -9.23
C LYS A 166 -15.79 -18.46 -9.47
N LYS A 167 -16.50 -17.98 -8.46
CA LYS A 167 -17.92 -17.56 -8.56
C LYS A 167 -18.09 -16.21 -9.25
N ILE A 168 -17.04 -15.37 -9.22
CA ILE A 168 -17.05 -14.05 -9.84
C ILE A 168 -15.80 -13.85 -10.70
N THR A 169 -15.93 -13.07 -11.78
CA THR A 169 -14.81 -12.73 -12.66
C THR A 169 -13.98 -11.57 -12.10
N THR A 170 -12.77 -11.37 -12.63
CA THR A 170 -11.89 -10.26 -12.22
C THR A 170 -12.58 -8.90 -12.36
N GLY A 171 -13.24 -8.64 -13.49
CA GLY A 171 -13.98 -7.39 -13.69
C GLY A 171 -15.12 -7.21 -12.68
N GLN A 172 -15.82 -8.28 -12.30
CA GLN A 172 -16.85 -8.23 -11.26
C GLN A 172 -16.26 -7.95 -9.88
N LEU A 173 -15.12 -8.56 -9.53
CA LEU A 173 -14.41 -8.29 -8.29
C LEU A 173 -14.01 -6.82 -8.21
N LEU A 174 -13.37 -6.27 -9.24
CA LEU A 174 -12.94 -4.87 -9.28
C LEU A 174 -14.13 -3.90 -9.16
N LYS A 175 -15.25 -4.20 -9.84
CA LYS A 175 -16.49 -3.40 -9.75
C LYS A 175 -17.11 -3.45 -8.34
N LYS A 176 -17.07 -4.61 -7.68
CA LYS A 176 -17.55 -4.71 -6.29
C LYS A 176 -16.61 -4.00 -5.31
N CYS A 177 -15.29 -4.07 -5.54
CA CYS A 177 -14.30 -3.34 -4.75
C CYS A 177 -14.51 -1.83 -4.90
N SER A 178 -14.67 -1.31 -6.12
CA SER A 178 -14.93 0.12 -6.32
C SER A 178 -16.20 0.58 -5.61
N GLY A 179 -17.28 -0.21 -5.65
CA GLY A 179 -18.51 0.09 -4.90
C GLY A 179 -18.39 0.02 -3.37
N ILE A 180 -17.39 -0.69 -2.83
CA ILE A 180 -17.09 -0.71 -1.39
C ILE A 180 -16.38 0.59 -0.95
N TYR A 181 -15.57 1.17 -1.84
CA TYR A 181 -14.73 2.34 -1.57
C TYR A 181 -15.28 3.65 -2.15
N ALA A 182 -16.36 3.59 -2.92
CA ALA A 182 -17.03 4.78 -3.45
C ALA A 182 -17.47 5.71 -2.30
N PRO A 183 -17.22 7.03 -2.41
CA PRO A 183 -17.74 7.99 -1.43
C PRO A 183 -19.28 7.94 -1.42
N VAL A 184 -19.85 7.95 -0.21
CA VAL A 184 -21.29 8.04 0.04
C VAL A 184 -21.77 9.47 -0.12
#